data_AF-A0A522EYU2-F1
#
_entry.id   AF-A0A522EYU2-F1
#
_cell.length_a   1.000
_cell.length_b   1.000
_cell.length_c   1.000
_cell.angle_alpha   90.00
_cell.angle_beta   90.00
_cell.angle_gamma   90.00
#
_symmetry.space_group_name_H-M   'P 1'
#
loop_
_entity.id
_entity.type
_entity.pdbx_description
1 polymer ?
#
loop_
_entity_poly.entity_id
_entity_poly.type
_entity_poly.pdbx_seq_one_letter_code
_entity_poly.pdbx_strand_id
1 'polypeptide(L)'
;MILYKRKSNLINNMKVSFRNEPYLFINLVFGGIIFLIFVYSGIFSPEKDDFPVACIHEKLTGEQCVSCGLSHSFSLIVRGRIAEAYQWNLNGMRVFIFFASQFILRVVFSIFYLKYSDTRKQLIIIDCIGSGLIFLISFWPFIVSIAEGV
;
A
#
# COMPACT_ATOMS: atom_id res chain seq x y z
N MET A 1 -38.62 13.70 8.10
CA MET A 1 -38.57 12.26 8.44
C MET A 1 -38.47 11.33 7.21
N ILE A 2 -39.21 11.58 6.12
CA ILE A 2 -39.21 10.74 4.90
C ILE A 2 -37.85 10.72 4.16
N LEU A 3 -37.16 11.86 4.07
CA LEU A 3 -35.83 11.95 3.43
C LEU A 3 -34.75 11.15 4.19
N TYR A 4 -34.85 11.09 5.53
CA TYR A 4 -33.93 10.31 6.37
C TYR A 4 -34.09 8.80 6.13
N LYS A 5 -35.33 8.32 6.03
CA LYS A 5 -35.66 6.92 5.73
C LYS A 5 -35.24 6.48 4.32
N ARG A 6 -35.27 7.40 3.35
CA ARG A 6 -34.79 7.15 1.97
C ARG A 6 -33.26 7.06 1.91
N LYS A 7 -32.54 7.94 2.63
CA LYS A 7 -31.08 7.90 2.73
C LYS A 7 -30.60 6.64 3.47
N SER A 8 -31.29 6.22 4.54
CA SER A 8 -30.94 4.99 5.27
C SER A 8 -31.14 3.72 4.43
N ASN A 9 -32.22 3.66 3.63
CA ASN A 9 -32.47 2.53 2.73
C ASN A 9 -31.47 2.47 1.56
N LEU A 10 -31.02 3.62 1.05
CA LEU A 10 -29.99 3.68 0.02
C LEU A 10 -28.64 3.17 0.53
N ILE A 11 -28.25 3.59 1.74
CA ILE A 11 -27.02 3.13 2.40
C ILE A 11 -27.09 1.63 2.71
N ASN A 12 -28.23 1.13 3.20
CA ASN A 12 -28.40 -0.30 3.48
C ASN A 12 -28.38 -1.14 2.20
N ASN A 13 -29.02 -0.71 1.11
CA ASN A 13 -28.97 -1.44 -0.17
C ASN A 13 -27.58 -1.41 -0.81
N MET A 14 -26.84 -0.29 -0.74
CA MET A 14 -25.44 -0.25 -1.16
C MET A 14 -24.58 -1.23 -0.34
N LYS A 15 -24.79 -1.28 0.98
CA LYS A 15 -24.03 -2.14 1.90
C LYS A 15 -24.30 -3.63 1.65
N VAL A 16 -25.54 -4.00 1.29
CA VAL A 16 -25.91 -5.38 0.93
C VAL A 16 -25.33 -5.78 -0.43
N SER A 17 -25.31 -4.87 -1.42
CA SER A 17 -24.72 -5.14 -2.73
C SER A 17 -23.20 -5.30 -2.67
N PHE A 18 -22.50 -4.50 -1.85
CA PHE A 18 -21.03 -4.57 -1.74
C PHE A 18 -20.54 -5.80 -0.96
N ARG A 19 -21.32 -6.33 0.00
CA ARG A 19 -21.01 -7.59 0.70
C ARG A 19 -21.04 -8.81 -0.22
N ASN A 20 -21.75 -8.75 -1.34
CA ASN A 20 -21.88 -9.86 -2.29
C ASN A 20 -20.74 -9.89 -3.32
N GLU A 21 -19.88 -8.87 -3.35
CA GLU A 21 -18.75 -8.75 -4.29
C GLU A 21 -17.43 -8.70 -3.48
N PRO A 22 -16.97 -9.84 -2.93
CA PRO A 22 -15.85 -9.90 -1.99
C PRO A 22 -14.55 -9.35 -2.59
N TYR A 23 -14.36 -9.50 -3.89
CA TYR A 23 -13.19 -8.98 -4.60
C TYR A 23 -13.09 -7.45 -4.52
N LEU A 24 -14.19 -6.74 -4.78
CA LEU A 24 -14.22 -5.28 -4.71
C LEU A 24 -14.03 -4.78 -3.28
N PHE A 25 -14.60 -5.50 -2.30
CA PHE A 25 -14.39 -5.19 -0.89
C PHE A 25 -12.92 -5.32 -0.48
N ILE A 26 -12.26 -6.42 -0.87
CA ILE A 26 -10.83 -6.62 -0.61
C ILE A 26 -10.00 -5.52 -1.27
N ASN A 27 -10.28 -5.21 -2.54
CA ASN A 27 -9.55 -4.15 -3.25
C ASN A 27 -9.73 -2.77 -2.61
N LEU A 28 -10.94 -2.46 -2.13
CA LEU A 28 -11.23 -1.21 -1.44
C LEU A 28 -10.45 -1.12 -0.12
N VAL A 29 -10.42 -2.19 0.68
CA VAL A 29 -9.70 -2.22 1.95
C VAL A 29 -8.20 -2.07 1.71
N PHE A 30 -7.60 -2.86 0.82
CA PHE A 30 -6.17 -2.75 0.53
C PHE A 30 -5.81 -1.41 -0.12
N GLY A 31 -6.60 -0.93 -1.08
CA GLY A 31 -6.39 0.39 -1.67
C GLY A 31 -6.47 1.50 -0.62
N GLY A 32 -7.41 1.41 0.32
CA GLY A 32 -7.54 2.35 1.44
C GLY A 32 -6.33 2.32 2.38
N ILE A 33 -5.86 1.14 2.77
CA ILE A 33 -4.65 1.01 3.61
C ILE A 33 -3.43 1.61 2.91
N ILE A 34 -3.23 1.29 1.62
CA ILE A 34 -2.10 1.80 0.85
C ILE A 34 -2.18 3.34 0.71
N PHE A 35 -3.37 3.87 0.46
CA PHE A 35 -3.59 5.31 0.44
C PHE A 35 -3.21 5.96 1.77
N LEU A 36 -3.57 5.37 2.91
CA LEU A 36 -3.18 5.87 4.22
C LEU A 36 -1.66 5.88 4.42
N ILE A 37 -0.92 4.91 3.87
CA ILE A 37 0.56 4.91 3.89
C ILE A 37 1.12 6.13 3.14
N PHE A 38 0.55 6.47 1.98
CA PHE A 38 0.97 7.67 1.24
C PHE A 38 0.60 8.96 1.96
N VAL A 39 -0.60 9.03 2.55
CA VAL A 39 -1.03 10.18 3.35
C VAL A 39 -0.11 10.36 4.56
N TYR A 40 0.20 9.29 5.28
CA TYR A 40 1.17 9.30 6.37
C TYR A 40 2.52 9.87 5.90
N SER A 41 3.04 9.37 4.78
CA SER A 41 4.32 9.83 4.21
C SER A 41 4.27 11.29 3.75
N GLY A 42 3.11 11.79 3.33
CA GLY A 42 2.90 13.20 2.98
C GLY A 42 2.85 14.11 4.20
N ILE A 43 2.21 13.68 5.29
CA ILE A 43 2.04 14.46 6.52
C ILE A 43 3.37 14.59 7.28
N PHE A 44 4.06 13.47 7.52
CA PHE A 44 5.30 13.44 8.28
C PHE A 44 6.50 13.76 7.38
N SER A 45 7.45 14.55 7.88
CA SER A 45 8.49 15.22 7.11
C SER A 45 9.88 15.02 7.72
N PRO A 46 10.90 14.61 6.94
CA PRO A 46 12.27 14.46 7.42
C PRO A 46 12.87 15.74 7.99
N GLU A 47 12.44 16.90 7.50
CA GLU A 47 12.95 18.20 7.94
C GLU A 47 12.48 18.56 9.37
N LYS A 48 11.33 18.03 9.77
CA LYS A 48 10.79 18.22 11.13
C LYS A 48 11.17 17.08 12.08
N ASP A 49 11.74 16.01 11.53
CA ASP A 49 12.01 14.75 12.21
C ASP A 49 10.82 14.27 13.06
N ASP A 50 9.60 14.42 12.52
CA ASP A 50 8.35 14.23 13.26
C ASP A 50 7.77 12.80 13.11
N PHE A 51 8.60 11.83 12.73
CA PHE A 51 8.17 10.45 12.55
C PHE A 51 7.92 9.77 13.91
N PRO A 52 6.68 9.34 14.22
CA PRO A 52 6.34 8.78 15.53
C PRO A 52 6.94 7.39 15.80
N VAL A 53 7.43 6.70 14.78
CA VAL A 53 7.90 5.32 14.87
C VAL A 53 9.38 5.24 14.50
N ALA A 54 10.22 5.05 15.52
CA ALA A 54 11.66 4.83 15.35
C ALA A 54 11.99 3.36 15.04
N CYS A 55 13.14 3.12 14.41
CA CYS A 55 13.64 1.78 14.12
C CYS A 55 14.03 1.08 15.44
N ILE A 56 13.26 0.05 15.85
CA ILE A 56 13.51 -0.66 17.12
C ILE A 56 14.85 -1.41 17.09
N HIS A 57 15.22 -1.98 15.93
CA HIS A 57 16.50 -2.67 15.78
C HIS A 57 17.67 -1.71 16.06
N GLU A 58 17.73 -0.58 15.36
CA GLU A 58 18.74 0.47 15.58
C GLU A 58 18.75 0.97 17.03
N LYS A 59 17.58 1.10 17.68
CA LYS A 59 17.50 1.50 19.09
C LYS A 59 18.12 0.48 20.05
N LEU A 60 18.07 -0.81 19.71
CA LEU A 60 18.56 -1.91 20.57
C LEU A 60 20.01 -2.31 20.25
N THR A 61 20.39 -2.34 18.97
CA THR A 61 21.69 -2.82 18.50
C THR A 61 22.65 -1.68 18.16
N GLY A 62 22.15 -0.48 17.86
CA GLY A 62 22.93 0.61 17.30
C GLY A 62 23.26 0.45 15.81
N GLU A 63 22.80 -0.64 15.19
CA GLU A 63 23.07 -0.94 13.78
C GLU A 63 21.85 -0.62 12.90
N GLN A 64 22.10 -0.15 11.67
CA GLN A 64 21.03 0.09 10.71
C GLN A 64 20.66 -1.21 10.01
N CYS A 65 19.38 -1.61 10.10
CA CYS A 65 18.87 -2.72 9.32
C CYS A 65 18.31 -2.26 7.98
N VAL A 66 18.04 -3.21 7.09
CA VAL A 66 17.53 -2.97 5.72
C VAL A 66 16.24 -2.15 5.65
N SER A 67 15.47 -2.08 6.74
CA SER A 67 14.20 -1.34 6.83
C SER A 67 14.30 0.00 7.56
N CYS A 68 15.42 0.32 8.23
CA CYS A 68 15.59 1.61 8.88
C CYS A 68 15.60 2.73 7.81
N GLY A 69 14.97 3.87 8.10
CA GLY A 69 14.87 4.99 7.15
C GLY A 69 13.83 4.84 6.03
N LEU A 70 13.06 3.74 5.95
CA LEU A 70 12.01 3.58 4.93
C LEU A 70 10.96 4.70 4.98
N SER A 71 10.51 5.10 6.18
CA SER A 71 9.53 6.17 6.36
C SER A 71 10.05 7.52 5.86
N HIS A 72 11.33 7.85 6.12
CA HIS A 72 11.97 9.04 5.59
C HIS A 72 12.09 9.00 4.06
N SER A 73 12.54 7.85 3.53
CA SER A 73 12.64 7.64 2.09
C SER A 73 11.29 7.83 1.40
N PHE A 74 10.21 7.25 1.93
CA PHE A 74 8.86 7.42 1.38
C PHE A 74 8.40 8.87 1.39
N SER A 75 8.61 9.57 2.51
CA SER A 75 8.24 10.97 2.64
C SER A 75 8.98 11.88 1.65
N LEU A 76 10.27 11.61 1.41
CA LEU A 76 11.08 12.31 0.40
C LEU A 76 10.63 12.00 -1.03
N ILE A 77 10.27 10.74 -1.32
CA ILE A 77 9.75 10.35 -2.65
C ILE A 77 8.45 11.10 -2.94
N VAL A 78 7.51 11.15 -2.00
CA VAL A 78 6.24 11.89 -2.14
C VAL A 78 6.48 13.39 -2.39
N ARG A 79 7.56 13.95 -1.86
CA ARG A 79 7.99 15.35 -2.07
C ARG A 79 8.83 15.58 -3.33
N GLY A 80 9.11 14.54 -4.12
CA GLY A 80 9.95 14.62 -5.31
C GLY A 80 11.45 14.72 -5.05
N ARG A 81 11.90 14.54 -3.80
CA ARG A 81 13.32 14.60 -3.38
C ARG A 81 14.00 13.23 -3.54
N ILE A 82 14.06 12.74 -4.77
CA ILE A 82 14.43 11.35 -5.07
C ILE A 82 15.87 11.00 -4.66
N ALA A 83 16.84 11.88 -4.93
CA ALA A 83 18.24 11.62 -4.59
C ALA A 83 18.44 11.42 -3.07
N GLU A 84 17.78 12.24 -2.27
CA GLU A 84 17.84 12.15 -0.81
C GLU A 84 17.10 10.93 -0.28
N ALA A 85 16.00 10.53 -0.94
CA ALA A 85 15.28 9.31 -0.57
C ALA A 85 16.18 8.07 -0.66
N TYR A 86 17.07 8.01 -1.66
CA TYR A 86 18.05 6.93 -1.80
C TYR A 86 19.16 6.99 -0.75
N GLN A 87 19.54 8.18 -0.28
CA GLN A 87 20.50 8.33 0.82
C GLN A 87 19.93 7.79 2.14
N TRP A 88 18.62 7.96 2.37
CA TRP A 88 17.96 7.45 3.56
C TRP A 88 17.75 5.94 3.56
N ASN A 89 17.32 5.37 2.43
CA ASN A 89 17.19 3.92 2.29
C ASN A 89 17.24 3.52 0.81
N LEU A 90 18.24 2.71 0.44
CA LEU A 90 18.43 2.23 -0.94
C LEU A 90 17.25 1.38 -1.46
N ASN A 91 16.59 0.65 -0.56
CA ASN A 91 15.42 -0.18 -0.87
C ASN A 91 14.11 0.63 -0.84
N GLY A 92 14.12 1.85 -0.32
CA GLY A 92 12.92 2.69 -0.17
C GLY A 92 12.16 2.89 -1.48
N MET A 93 12.86 3.15 -2.59
CA MET A 93 12.22 3.27 -3.90
C MET A 93 11.54 1.97 -4.36
N ARG A 94 12.16 0.80 -4.10
CA ARG A 94 11.60 -0.50 -4.52
C ARG A 94 10.28 -0.79 -3.80
N VAL A 95 10.25 -0.52 -2.50
CA VAL A 95 9.05 -0.71 -1.67
C VAL A 95 7.99 0.35 -1.99
N PHE A 96 8.39 1.59 -2.27
CA PHE A 96 7.47 2.63 -2.72
C PHE A 96 6.77 2.24 -4.02
N ILE A 97 7.53 1.78 -5.02
CA ILE A 97 7.00 1.31 -6.31
C ILE A 97 6.07 0.12 -6.11
N PHE A 98 6.37 -0.80 -5.19
CA PHE A 98 5.43 -1.87 -4.83
C PHE A 98 4.09 -1.31 -4.41
N PHE A 99 4.05 -0.43 -3.40
CA PHE A 99 2.79 0.13 -2.92
C PHE A 99 2.08 0.97 -3.98
N ALA A 100 2.82 1.75 -4.78
CA ALA A 100 2.24 2.56 -5.85
C ALA A 100 1.60 1.67 -6.93
N SER A 101 2.31 0.62 -7.34
CA SER A 101 1.80 -0.36 -8.30
C SER A 101 0.59 -1.10 -7.73
N GLN A 102 0.65 -1.54 -6.48
CA GLN A 102 -0.47 -2.20 -5.82
C GLN A 102 -1.71 -1.29 -5.76
N PHE A 103 -1.55 -0.02 -5.40
CA PHE A 103 -2.65 0.94 -5.38
C PHE A 103 -3.30 1.09 -6.77
N ILE A 104 -2.49 1.29 -7.81
CA ILE A 104 -2.97 1.38 -9.20
C ILE A 104 -3.71 0.10 -9.60
N LEU A 105 -3.15 -1.08 -9.29
CA LEU A 105 -3.78 -2.36 -9.58
C LEU A 105 -5.15 -2.51 -8.91
N ARG A 106 -5.28 -2.13 -7.62
CA ARG A 106 -6.59 -2.17 -6.93
C ARG A 106 -7.63 -1.30 -7.62
N VAL A 107 -7.25 -0.11 -8.09
CA VAL A 107 -8.17 0.79 -8.80
C VAL A 107 -8.53 0.23 -10.17
N VAL A 108 -7.53 -0.10 -11.00
CA VAL A 108 -7.72 -0.56 -12.38
C VAL A 108 -8.51 -1.87 -12.42
N PHE A 109 -8.16 -2.85 -11.59
CA PHE A 109 -8.85 -4.13 -11.58
C PHE A 109 -10.24 -4.06 -10.97
N SER A 110 -10.50 -3.15 -10.02
CA SER A 110 -11.88 -2.90 -9.57
C SER A 110 -12.75 -2.34 -10.70
N ILE A 111 -12.21 -1.42 -11.50
CA ILE A 111 -12.92 -0.86 -12.67
C ILE A 111 -13.19 -1.96 -13.71
N PHE A 112 -12.19 -2.78 -14.05
CA PHE A 112 -12.34 -3.87 -15.01
C PHE A 112 -13.27 -4.98 -14.53
N TYR A 113 -13.25 -5.30 -13.23
CA TYR A 113 -14.16 -6.28 -12.63
C TYR A 113 -15.63 -5.88 -12.76
N LEU A 114 -15.92 -4.57 -12.62
CA LEU A 114 -17.25 -4.02 -12.81
C LEU A 114 -17.67 -3.97 -14.29
N LYS A 115 -16.73 -3.66 -15.18
CA LYS A 115 -17.00 -3.47 -16.61
C LYS A 115 -17.12 -4.79 -17.39
N TYR A 116 -16.36 -5.81 -17.03
CA TYR A 116 -16.26 -7.06 -17.77
C TYR A 116 -16.62 -8.26 -16.88
N SER A 117 -17.91 -8.64 -16.88
CA SER A 117 -18.42 -9.76 -16.08
C SER A 117 -17.81 -11.10 -16.47
N ASP A 118 -17.55 -11.30 -17.75
CA ASP A 118 -17.17 -12.61 -18.30
C ASP A 118 -15.73 -12.99 -17.95
N THR A 119 -14.87 -12.01 -17.71
CA THR A 119 -13.44 -12.20 -17.42
C THR A 119 -13.10 -12.11 -15.93
N ARG A 120 -14.10 -12.01 -15.03
CA ARG A 120 -13.89 -11.80 -13.59
C ARG A 120 -12.92 -12.81 -12.96
N LYS A 121 -13.08 -14.11 -13.26
CA LYS A 121 -12.21 -15.16 -12.70
C LYS A 121 -10.76 -15.02 -13.18
N GLN A 122 -10.57 -14.77 -14.47
CA GLN A 122 -9.23 -14.59 -15.06
C GLN A 122 -8.54 -13.36 -14.46
N LEU A 123 -9.29 -12.27 -14.29
CA LEU A 123 -8.79 -11.03 -13.68
C LEU A 123 -8.32 -11.25 -12.24
N ILE A 124 -9.07 -12.01 -11.42
CA ILE A 124 -8.64 -12.36 -10.05
C ILE A 124 -7.34 -13.17 -10.07
N ILE A 125 -7.21 -14.15 -10.97
CA ILE A 125 -5.99 -14.97 -11.08
C ILE A 125 -4.79 -14.11 -11.47
N ILE A 126 -4.94 -13.24 -12.47
CA ILE A 126 -3.89 -12.32 -12.92
C ILE A 126 -3.49 -11.35 -11.79
N ASP A 127 -4.46 -10.86 -11.02
CA ASP A 127 -4.20 -10.00 -9.86
C ASP A 127 -3.38 -10.71 -8.78
N CYS A 128 -3.76 -11.92 -8.39
CA CYS A 128 -3.01 -12.70 -7.41
C CYS A 128 -1.58 -12.98 -7.87
N ILE A 129 -1.40 -13.44 -9.11
CA ILE A 129 -0.07 -13.77 -9.66
C ILE A 129 0.77 -12.50 -9.79
N GLY A 130 0.22 -11.45 -10.41
CA GLY A 130 0.92 -10.19 -10.62
C GLY A 130 1.34 -9.53 -9.30
N SER A 131 0.42 -9.49 -8.32
CA SER A 131 0.72 -8.96 -6.99
C SER A 131 1.78 -9.76 -6.26
N GLY A 132 1.73 -11.10 -6.35
CA GLY A 132 2.75 -11.98 -5.77
C GLY A 132 4.13 -11.78 -6.40
N LEU A 133 4.21 -11.64 -7.72
CA LEU A 133 5.48 -11.40 -8.42
C LEU A 133 6.08 -10.03 -8.04
N ILE A 134 5.28 -8.96 -8.05
CA ILE A 134 5.76 -7.62 -7.68
C ILE A 134 6.20 -7.62 -6.21
N PHE A 135 5.47 -8.31 -5.32
CA PHE A 135 5.89 -8.48 -3.93
C PHE A 135 7.27 -9.14 -3.84
N LEU A 136 7.46 -10.31 -4.47
CA LEU A 136 8.72 -11.03 -4.41
C LEU A 136 9.88 -10.19 -4.94
N ILE A 137 9.68 -9.48 -6.06
CA ILE A 137 10.71 -8.64 -6.67
C ILE A 137 11.08 -7.46 -5.75
N SER A 138 10.09 -6.75 -5.21
CA SER A 138 10.32 -5.57 -4.38
C SER A 138 10.87 -5.89 -2.99
N PHE A 139 10.43 -7.00 -2.40
CA PHE A 139 10.82 -7.41 -1.03
C PHE A 139 11.99 -8.40 -0.99
N TRP A 140 12.53 -8.83 -2.13
CA TRP A 140 13.68 -9.74 -2.18
C TRP A 140 14.84 -9.34 -1.26
N PRO A 141 15.30 -8.07 -1.23
CA PRO A 141 16.40 -7.68 -0.34
C PRO A 141 16.11 -7.92 1.15
N PHE A 142 14.85 -7.77 1.57
CA PHE A 142 14.43 -7.99 2.94
C PHE A 142 14.37 -9.48 3.28
N ILE A 143 13.90 -10.30 2.33
CA ILE A 143 13.86 -11.76 2.49
C ILE A 143 15.28 -12.32 2.64
N VAL A 144 16.22 -11.83 1.83
CA VAL A 144 17.64 -12.21 1.91
C VAL A 144 18.24 -11.78 3.25
N SER A 145 18.02 -10.54 3.69
CA SER A 145 18.50 -10.04 5.00
C SER A 145 18.08 -10.96 6.15
N ILE A 146 16.80 -11.36 6.18
CA ILE A 146 16.27 -12.27 7.21
C ILE A 146 16.94 -13.65 7.12
N ALA A 147 17.18 -14.18 5.91
CA ALA A 147 17.82 -15.47 5.72
C ALA A 147 19.31 -15.47 6.11
N GLU A 148 19.98 -14.31 5.97
CA GLU A 148 21.37 -14.10 6.36
C GLU A 148 21.53 -13.78 7.86
N GLY A 149 20.42 -13.55 8.57
CA GLY A 149 20.42 -13.25 10.01
C GLY A 149 20.80 -11.81 10.33
N VAL A 150 20.61 -10.88 9.37
CA VAL A 150 20.86 -9.44 9.48
C VAL A 150 19.55 -8.67 9.60
#